data_AF-A9CFJ3-F1
#
_entry.id   AF-A9CFJ3-F1
#
_cell.length_a   1.000
_cell.length_b   1.000
_cell.length_c   1.000
_cell.angle_alpha   90.00
_cell.angle_beta   90.00
_cell.angle_gamma   90.00
#
_symmetry.space_group_name_H-M   'P 1'
#
loop_
_entity.id
_entity.type
_entity.pdbx_description
1 polymer ?
#
loop_
_entity_poly.entity_id
_entity_poly.type
_entity_poly.pdbx_seq_one_letter_code
_entity_poly.pdbx_strand_id
1 'polypeptide(L)'
;MRQTMRDHETAGVSAADSLTEATALQQSMWPEVPCSAGPMLAGWTTSAALFSSPSALEEFLDYEGSFDPGVDLKSRAAFLMSDYCYIFFMATVPLLVGRGVVPDMSPEAVSLQFYTHHGEHDGEPMTVRRAHVRLLSPQIFTDRDAGPFSTVTDHAGLCERFRIGVEQHFHPLVEALATRTGFSKNAQWRLVGDAIAGRFLDVGRRFGCLTDAMASAMAIVKVQGSPLNNRQLGYFDLTLHDSALKEPFTYTFRARGGCCRYYTVEGAEKCPTCVLKSNEERDNILLQEMRAHFCLK
;
A
#
# COMPACT_ATOMS: atom_id res chain seq x y z
N MET A 1 1.98 13.25 -26.98
CA MET A 1 2.55 14.13 -25.94
C MET A 1 3.03 13.29 -24.75
N ARG A 2 3.87 12.27 -25.06
CA ARG A 2 4.21 11.11 -24.21
C ARG A 2 5.71 11.06 -23.81
N GLN A 3 6.44 12.17 -23.98
CA GLN A 3 7.91 12.15 -24.00
C GLN A 3 8.57 13.08 -22.96
N THR A 4 7.89 14.09 -22.44
CA THR A 4 8.63 15.28 -21.93
C THR A 4 9.05 15.26 -20.45
N MET A 5 8.99 14.12 -19.75
CA MET A 5 9.56 14.01 -18.39
C MET A 5 10.38 12.73 -18.12
N ARG A 6 10.68 11.93 -19.16
CA ARG A 6 11.56 10.75 -19.02
C ARG A 6 12.98 10.96 -19.56
N ASP A 7 13.23 12.10 -20.21
CA ASP A 7 14.52 12.41 -20.82
C ASP A 7 15.40 13.22 -19.85
N HIS A 8 15.78 12.60 -18.73
CA HIS A 8 17.10 12.90 -18.17
C HIS A 8 18.00 11.73 -18.52
N GLU A 9 18.83 11.94 -19.54
CA GLU A 9 20.01 11.13 -19.83
C GLU A 9 20.86 10.99 -18.56
N THR A 10 20.70 9.88 -17.85
CA THR A 10 21.67 9.46 -16.85
C THR A 10 22.44 8.26 -17.40
N ALA A 11 23.58 8.57 -17.99
CA ALA A 11 24.61 7.58 -18.31
C ALA A 11 25.03 6.85 -17.03
N GLY A 12 25.06 5.51 -17.06
CA GLY A 12 25.88 4.67 -16.17
C GLY A 12 25.54 4.67 -14.67
N VAL A 13 24.27 4.80 -14.29
CA VAL A 13 23.86 4.70 -12.87
C VAL A 13 23.87 3.22 -12.46
N SER A 14 24.61 2.87 -11.40
CA SER A 14 24.66 1.49 -10.89
C SER A 14 23.38 1.12 -10.12
N ALA A 15 23.24 -0.16 -9.73
CA ALA A 15 21.94 -0.68 -9.27
C ALA A 15 21.72 -0.25 -7.82
N ALA A 16 22.83 -0.21 -7.07
CA ALA A 16 22.90 0.44 -5.79
C ALA A 16 22.52 1.92 -5.89
N ASP A 17 22.96 2.62 -6.94
CA ASP A 17 22.60 4.04 -7.14
C ASP A 17 21.13 4.21 -7.54
N SER A 18 20.56 3.32 -8.35
CA SER A 18 19.16 3.36 -8.75
C SER A 18 18.21 3.08 -7.59
N LEU A 19 18.53 2.10 -6.74
CA LEU A 19 17.76 1.84 -5.53
C LEU A 19 17.91 2.97 -4.50
N THR A 20 19.11 3.53 -4.37
CA THR A 20 19.37 4.69 -3.51
C THR A 20 18.58 5.92 -3.97
N GLU A 21 18.57 6.21 -5.27
CA GLU A 21 17.79 7.32 -5.84
C GLU A 21 16.28 7.11 -5.62
N ALA A 22 15.78 5.90 -5.87
CA ALA A 22 14.37 5.58 -5.69
C ALA A 22 13.93 5.70 -4.22
N THR A 23 14.75 5.21 -3.28
CA THR A 23 14.48 5.33 -1.83
C THR A 23 14.58 6.78 -1.35
N ALA A 24 15.53 7.57 -1.85
CA ALA A 24 15.62 9.00 -1.57
C ALA A 24 14.37 9.77 -2.06
N LEU A 25 13.89 9.47 -3.27
CA LEU A 25 12.64 10.04 -3.79
C LEU A 25 11.45 9.65 -2.92
N GLN A 26 11.33 8.37 -2.55
CA GLN A 26 10.28 7.89 -1.64
C GLN A 26 10.29 8.68 -0.32
N GLN A 27 11.45 8.78 0.33
CA GLN A 27 11.59 9.44 1.63
C GLN A 27 11.26 10.94 1.55
N SER A 28 11.65 11.62 0.47
CA SER A 28 11.34 13.05 0.28
C SER A 28 9.84 13.34 0.18
N MET A 29 9.06 12.38 -0.32
CA MET A 29 7.63 12.57 -0.54
C MET A 29 6.79 11.99 0.60
N TRP A 30 7.20 10.88 1.19
CA TRP A 30 6.47 10.23 2.27
C TRP A 30 7.36 9.99 3.49
N PRO A 31 7.71 11.07 4.20
CA PRO A 31 8.61 11.00 5.35
C PRO A 31 8.01 10.24 6.54
N GLU A 32 6.71 9.96 6.54
CA GLU A 32 6.01 9.20 7.58
C GLU A 32 6.29 7.69 7.56
N VAL A 33 6.84 7.17 6.45
CA VAL A 33 7.36 5.80 6.36
C VAL A 33 8.68 5.85 5.58
N PRO A 34 9.79 6.22 6.23
CA PRO A 34 11.07 6.36 5.54
C PRO A 34 11.56 5.00 5.01
N CYS A 35 11.92 4.95 3.72
CA CYS A 35 12.55 3.80 3.09
C CYS A 35 14.03 4.07 2.80
N SER A 36 14.89 3.09 3.05
CA SER A 36 16.32 3.14 2.75
C SER A 36 16.84 1.80 2.25
N ALA A 37 18.05 1.75 1.72
CA ALA A 37 18.73 0.52 1.32
C ALA A 37 20.07 0.35 2.06
N GLY A 38 20.53 -0.90 2.16
CA GLY A 38 21.85 -1.27 2.68
C GLY A 38 21.82 -2.33 3.79
N PRO A 39 22.95 -2.60 4.46
CA PRO A 39 23.07 -3.71 5.41
C PRO A 39 22.17 -3.51 6.63
N MET A 40 21.81 -4.62 7.28
CA MET A 40 21.04 -4.62 8.53
C MET A 40 21.74 -3.77 9.59
N LEU A 41 20.95 -2.98 10.33
CA LEU A 41 21.44 -2.13 11.42
C LEU A 41 21.04 -2.71 12.78
N ALA A 42 21.76 -2.33 13.83
CA ALA A 42 21.43 -2.72 15.20
C ALA A 42 20.03 -2.21 15.60
N GLY A 43 19.22 -3.07 16.22
CA GLY A 43 17.85 -2.75 16.65
C GLY A 43 16.78 -2.88 15.55
N TRP A 44 17.15 -3.37 14.37
CA TRP A 44 16.21 -3.68 13.29
C TRP A 44 15.85 -5.17 13.28
N THR A 45 14.64 -5.48 12.83
CA THR A 45 14.16 -6.88 12.67
C THR A 45 13.75 -7.12 11.22
N THR A 46 14.03 -8.30 10.65
CA THR A 46 13.49 -8.65 9.34
C THR A 46 11.98 -8.88 9.44
N SER A 47 11.25 -8.68 8.33
CA SER A 47 9.85 -9.10 8.25
C SER A 47 9.71 -10.60 8.51
N ALA A 48 10.65 -11.43 8.04
CA ALA A 48 10.70 -12.86 8.36
C ALA A 48 10.76 -13.14 9.87
N ALA A 49 11.64 -12.45 10.60
CA ALA A 49 11.78 -12.60 12.05
C ALA A 49 10.54 -12.07 12.80
N LEU A 50 9.95 -10.97 12.33
CA LEU A 50 8.69 -10.45 12.88
C LEU A 50 7.55 -11.46 12.72
N PHE A 51 7.35 -12.01 11.52
CA PHE A 51 6.22 -12.90 11.22
C PHE A 51 6.35 -14.28 11.86
N SER A 52 7.58 -14.74 12.09
CA SER A 52 7.85 -16.02 12.74
C SER A 52 7.84 -15.94 14.27
N SER A 53 7.79 -14.74 14.86
CA SER A 53 7.81 -14.54 16.30
C SER A 53 6.39 -14.47 16.88
N PRO A 54 5.94 -15.48 17.66
CA PRO A 54 4.62 -15.45 18.28
C PRO A 54 4.45 -14.31 19.28
N SER A 55 5.52 -13.91 19.99
CA SER A 55 5.46 -12.79 20.92
C SER A 55 5.34 -11.46 20.19
N ALA A 56 6.12 -11.24 19.13
CA ALA A 56 6.06 -9.98 18.37
C ALA A 56 4.71 -9.80 17.66
N LEU A 57 4.13 -10.88 17.13
CA LEU A 57 2.78 -10.84 16.58
C LEU A 57 1.70 -10.62 17.65
N GLU A 58 1.89 -11.07 18.91
CA GLU A 58 0.94 -10.77 19.99
C GLU A 58 1.00 -9.28 20.31
N GLU A 59 2.21 -8.75 20.49
CA GLU A 59 2.44 -7.34 20.78
C GLU A 59 1.85 -6.44 19.68
N PHE A 60 1.97 -6.85 18.42
CA PHE A 60 1.32 -6.14 17.32
C PHE A 60 -0.21 -6.18 17.44
N LEU A 61 -0.81 -7.36 17.67
CA LEU A 61 -2.26 -7.50 17.84
C LEU A 61 -2.79 -6.74 19.07
N ASP A 62 -2.07 -6.76 20.19
CA ASP A 62 -2.40 -6.04 21.41
C ASP A 62 -2.33 -4.54 21.20
N TYR A 63 -1.31 -4.06 20.48
CA TYR A 63 -1.24 -2.65 20.07
C TYR A 63 -2.48 -2.25 19.25
N GLU A 64 -2.89 -3.04 18.26
CA GLU A 64 -4.09 -2.71 17.46
C GLU A 64 -5.37 -2.78 18.29
N GLY A 65 -5.44 -3.67 19.27
CA GLY A 65 -6.54 -3.76 20.22
C GLY A 65 -6.53 -2.68 21.31
N SER A 66 -5.44 -1.93 21.47
CA SER A 66 -5.32 -0.92 22.53
C SER A 66 -6.17 0.33 22.26
N PHE A 67 -6.51 0.59 21.01
CA PHE A 67 -7.37 1.71 20.61
C PHE A 67 -8.85 1.48 20.92
N ASP A 68 -9.29 0.22 20.94
CA ASP A 68 -10.63 -0.18 21.32
C ASP A 68 -10.58 -1.57 21.99
N PRO A 69 -10.68 -1.65 23.32
CA PRO A 69 -10.61 -2.92 24.04
C PRO A 69 -11.69 -3.94 23.67
N GLY A 70 -12.83 -3.50 23.10
CA GLY A 70 -13.98 -4.32 22.77
C GLY A 70 -13.86 -5.11 21.46
N VAL A 71 -12.87 -4.82 20.63
CA VAL A 71 -12.74 -5.48 19.32
C VAL A 71 -12.22 -6.91 19.43
N ASP A 72 -12.85 -7.80 18.64
CA ASP A 72 -12.45 -9.20 18.57
C ASP A 72 -11.08 -9.41 17.91
N LEU A 73 -10.50 -10.59 18.13
CA LEU A 73 -9.17 -10.93 17.62
C LEU A 73 -9.06 -10.91 16.09
N LYS A 74 -10.16 -11.11 15.36
CA LYS A 74 -10.17 -11.03 13.89
C LYS A 74 -10.14 -9.58 13.42
N SER A 75 -10.79 -8.66 14.13
CA SER A 75 -10.70 -7.23 13.89
C SER A 75 -9.29 -6.73 14.17
N ARG A 76 -8.66 -7.14 15.28
CA ARG A 76 -7.24 -6.83 15.54
C ARG A 76 -6.32 -7.32 14.42
N ALA A 77 -6.55 -8.54 13.91
CA ALA A 77 -5.80 -9.05 12.76
C ALA A 77 -6.03 -8.26 11.46
N ALA A 78 -7.26 -7.78 11.23
CA ALA A 78 -7.57 -6.93 10.07
C ALA A 78 -6.90 -5.56 10.17
N PHE A 79 -6.83 -4.98 11.37
CA PHE A 79 -6.14 -3.71 11.64
C PHE A 79 -4.63 -3.87 11.46
N LEU A 80 -4.04 -4.90 12.06
CA LEU A 80 -2.63 -5.25 11.89
C LEU A 80 -2.26 -5.41 10.42
N MET A 81 -3.05 -6.19 9.67
CA MET A 81 -2.83 -6.38 8.24
C MET A 81 -2.90 -5.04 7.48
N SER A 82 -3.85 -4.18 7.84
CA SER A 82 -4.02 -2.86 7.21
C SER A 82 -2.84 -1.92 7.52
N ASP A 83 -2.38 -1.86 8.77
CA ASP A 83 -1.24 -1.05 9.20
C ASP A 83 0.07 -1.55 8.56
N TYR A 84 0.31 -2.86 8.60
CA TYR A 84 1.48 -3.46 7.97
C TYR A 84 1.50 -3.25 6.45
N CYS A 85 0.35 -3.44 5.77
CA CYS A 85 0.20 -3.11 4.35
C CYS A 85 0.49 -1.63 4.08
N TYR A 86 0.02 -0.72 4.94
CA TYR A 86 0.29 0.72 4.79
C TYR A 86 1.80 0.97 4.80
N ILE A 87 2.53 0.45 5.79
CA ILE A 87 3.99 0.59 5.91
C ILE A 87 4.69 0.00 4.67
N PHE A 88 4.40 -1.26 4.35
CA PHE A 88 5.08 -1.98 3.27
C PHE A 88 4.85 -1.34 1.89
N PHE A 89 3.60 -1.02 1.57
CA PHE A 89 3.28 -0.44 0.25
C PHE A 89 3.69 1.03 0.17
N MET A 90 3.76 1.76 1.28
CA MET A 90 4.35 3.09 1.27
C MET A 90 5.83 3.07 0.89
N ALA A 91 6.56 2.05 1.33
CA ALA A 91 7.99 1.93 1.03
C ALA A 91 8.28 1.42 -0.39
N THR A 92 7.38 0.62 -0.98
CA THR A 92 7.67 -0.15 -2.21
C THR A 92 6.98 0.37 -3.47
N VAL A 93 5.71 0.79 -3.39
CA VAL A 93 4.95 1.25 -4.57
C VAL A 93 5.56 2.51 -5.22
N PRO A 94 6.03 3.51 -4.45
CA PRO A 94 6.74 4.65 -5.04
C PRO A 94 7.96 4.30 -5.87
N LEU A 95 8.68 3.23 -5.52
CA LEU A 95 9.87 2.79 -6.25
C LEU A 95 9.48 2.29 -7.65
N LEU A 96 8.42 1.50 -7.73
CA LEU A 96 7.90 1.00 -9.01
C LEU A 96 7.27 2.13 -9.83
N VAL A 97 6.32 2.87 -9.27
CA VAL A 97 5.57 3.88 -10.03
C VAL A 97 6.44 5.09 -10.40
N GLY A 98 7.32 5.53 -9.50
CA GLY A 98 8.13 6.73 -9.70
C GLY A 98 9.47 6.50 -10.41
N ARG A 99 10.00 5.28 -10.33
CA ARG A 99 11.34 4.95 -10.84
C ARG A 99 11.45 3.65 -11.61
N GLY A 100 10.37 2.88 -11.78
CA GLY A 100 10.42 1.59 -12.48
C GLY A 100 11.24 0.54 -11.74
N VAL A 101 11.42 0.67 -10.41
CA VAL A 101 12.26 -0.23 -9.61
C VAL A 101 11.40 -1.14 -8.75
N VAL A 102 11.63 -2.45 -8.85
CA VAL A 102 11.10 -3.46 -7.91
C VAL A 102 12.27 -4.06 -7.13
N PRO A 103 12.40 -3.80 -5.82
CA PRO A 103 13.45 -4.40 -5.01
C PRO A 103 13.16 -5.87 -4.71
N ASP A 104 14.14 -6.57 -4.14
CA ASP A 104 13.87 -7.82 -3.43
C ASP A 104 12.91 -7.57 -2.26
N MET A 105 11.71 -8.12 -2.38
CA MET A 105 10.64 -7.99 -1.40
C MET A 105 10.48 -9.26 -0.54
N SER A 106 11.40 -10.23 -0.61
CA SER A 106 11.35 -11.38 0.30
C SER A 106 11.29 -10.92 1.77
N PRO A 107 10.59 -11.64 2.66
CA PRO A 107 10.54 -11.30 4.09
C PRO A 107 11.91 -11.12 4.75
N GLU A 108 12.94 -11.81 4.24
CA GLU A 108 14.32 -11.74 4.70
C GLU A 108 15.05 -10.50 4.20
N ALA A 109 14.66 -9.95 3.04
CA ALA A 109 15.28 -8.78 2.43
C ALA A 109 14.67 -7.45 2.89
N VAL A 110 13.61 -7.48 3.68
CA VAL A 110 12.95 -6.29 4.23
C VAL A 110 13.12 -6.28 5.74
N SER A 111 13.60 -5.16 6.26
CA SER A 111 13.76 -4.96 7.70
C SER A 111 13.05 -3.70 8.18
N LEU A 112 12.67 -3.73 9.45
CA LEU A 112 11.80 -2.76 10.10
C LEU A 112 12.43 -2.30 11.40
N GLN A 113 12.32 -1.00 11.65
CA GLN A 113 12.50 -0.41 12.97
C GLN A 113 11.26 0.40 13.31
N PHE A 114 10.46 -0.10 14.25
CA PHE A 114 9.24 0.57 14.67
C PHE A 114 9.54 1.82 15.51
N TYR A 115 8.72 2.85 15.34
CA TYR A 115 8.75 4.07 16.13
C TYR A 115 7.34 4.62 16.30
N THR A 116 7.17 5.53 17.26
CA THR A 116 5.92 6.26 17.45
C THR A 116 5.95 7.55 16.63
N HIS A 117 5.01 7.68 15.71
CA HIS A 117 4.77 8.90 14.95
C HIS A 117 3.67 9.72 15.63
N HIS A 118 3.95 11.00 15.82
CA HIS A 118 2.97 12.00 16.24
C HIS A 118 2.67 12.87 15.04
N GLY A 119 1.42 12.87 14.60
CA GLY A 119 0.96 13.62 13.44
C GLY A 119 -0.44 14.16 13.66
N GLU A 120 -1.08 14.56 12.57
CA GLU A 120 -2.45 15.04 12.54
C GLU A 120 -3.22 14.27 11.46
N HIS A 121 -4.47 13.91 11.74
CA HIS A 121 -5.38 13.32 10.78
C HIS A 121 -6.72 14.04 10.89
N ASP A 122 -7.17 14.66 9.80
CA ASP A 122 -8.42 15.44 9.73
C ASP A 122 -8.55 16.53 10.82
N GLY A 123 -7.45 17.21 11.15
CA GLY A 123 -7.43 18.24 12.19
C GLY A 123 -7.15 17.71 13.60
N GLU A 124 -7.17 16.40 13.80
CA GLU A 124 -7.03 15.77 15.10
C GLU A 124 -5.63 15.19 15.32
N PRO A 125 -5.00 15.42 16.49
CA PRO A 125 -3.73 14.80 16.83
C PRO A 125 -3.82 13.27 16.80
N MET A 126 -2.91 12.65 16.07
CA MET A 126 -2.84 11.20 15.93
C MET A 126 -1.48 10.70 16.44
N THR A 127 -1.51 9.71 17.32
CA THR A 127 -0.32 8.97 17.75
C THR A 127 -0.42 7.54 17.24
N VAL A 128 0.48 7.16 16.34
CA VAL A 128 0.45 5.86 15.66
C VAL A 128 1.85 5.28 15.52
N ARG A 129 1.94 3.96 15.57
CA ARG A 129 3.14 3.21 15.24
C ARG A 129 3.41 3.30 13.74
N ARG A 130 4.66 3.56 13.39
CA ARG A 130 5.19 3.50 12.04
C ARG A 130 6.48 2.70 12.07
N ALA A 131 7.06 2.47 10.90
CA ALA A 131 8.36 1.83 10.81
C ALA A 131 9.23 2.55 9.80
N HIS A 132 10.51 2.65 10.10
CA HIS A 132 11.51 2.78 9.06
C HIS A 132 11.61 1.45 8.34
N VAL A 133 11.63 1.49 7.01
CA VAL A 133 11.79 0.32 6.14
C VAL A 133 13.18 0.34 5.55
N ARG A 134 13.84 -0.81 5.55
CA ARG A 134 15.18 -0.95 4.98
C ARG A 134 15.29 -2.21 4.13
N LEU A 135 15.65 -1.98 2.87
CA LEU A 135 15.85 -2.98 1.84
C LEU A 135 17.31 -3.49 1.92
N LEU A 136 17.47 -4.76 2.27
CA LEU A 136 18.77 -5.35 2.59
C LEU A 136 19.52 -5.86 1.37
N SER A 137 18.79 -6.23 0.32
CA SER A 137 19.34 -6.74 -0.93
C SER A 137 19.59 -5.59 -1.91
N PRO A 138 20.75 -5.54 -2.58
CA PRO A 138 20.97 -4.60 -3.69
C PRO A 138 20.28 -5.04 -4.98
N GLN A 139 19.71 -6.25 -5.02
CA GLN A 139 19.10 -6.82 -6.21
C GLN A 139 17.78 -6.09 -6.54
N ILE A 140 17.67 -5.66 -7.79
CA ILE A 140 16.47 -4.98 -8.30
C ILE A 140 16.03 -5.54 -9.67
N PHE A 141 14.74 -5.41 -9.96
CA PHE A 141 14.19 -5.49 -11.30
C PHE A 141 13.86 -4.09 -11.79
N THR A 142 14.16 -3.79 -13.05
CA THR A 142 14.02 -2.43 -13.62
C THR A 142 13.76 -2.48 -15.13
N ASP A 143 13.23 -1.40 -15.70
CA ASP A 143 12.98 -1.26 -17.15
C ASP A 143 14.17 -0.73 -17.95
N ARG A 144 15.27 -0.44 -17.27
CA ARG A 144 16.52 0.08 -17.84
C ARG A 144 17.72 -0.58 -17.20
N ASP A 145 18.82 -0.69 -17.94
CA ASP A 145 20.09 -1.15 -17.37
C ASP A 145 20.52 -0.18 -16.26
N ALA A 146 20.60 -0.73 -15.06
CA ALA A 146 21.05 -0.04 -13.88
C ALA A 146 22.29 -0.73 -13.32
N GLY A 147 23.10 -1.44 -14.10
CA GLY A 147 24.32 -2.08 -13.60
C GLY A 147 24.14 -3.47 -12.98
N PRO A 148 25.16 -4.00 -12.29
CA PRO A 148 25.36 -5.46 -12.14
C PRO A 148 24.37 -6.17 -11.22
N PHE A 149 23.67 -5.43 -10.35
CA PHE A 149 22.63 -5.98 -9.45
C PHE A 149 21.22 -5.77 -10.01
N SER A 150 21.11 -5.35 -11.27
CA SER A 150 19.83 -5.12 -11.94
C SER A 150 19.48 -6.26 -12.90
N THR A 151 18.21 -6.66 -12.91
CA THR A 151 17.64 -7.51 -13.96
C THR A 151 16.66 -6.68 -14.77
N VAL A 152 16.98 -6.47 -16.05
CA VAL A 152 16.15 -5.67 -16.94
C VAL A 152 14.94 -6.47 -17.42
N THR A 153 13.76 -5.89 -17.31
CA THR A 153 12.49 -6.44 -17.82
C THR A 153 11.55 -5.31 -18.22
N ASP A 154 10.62 -5.57 -19.12
CA ASP A 154 9.58 -4.59 -19.44
C ASP A 154 8.64 -4.32 -18.26
N HIS A 155 7.78 -3.31 -18.41
CA HIS A 155 6.82 -2.89 -17.39
C HIS A 155 5.85 -4.01 -16.95
N ALA A 156 5.47 -4.88 -17.89
CA ALA A 156 4.62 -6.03 -17.57
C ALA A 156 5.37 -7.01 -16.66
N GLY A 157 6.64 -7.28 -16.96
CA GLY A 157 7.52 -8.06 -16.09
C GLY A 157 7.73 -7.40 -14.74
N LEU A 158 7.87 -6.07 -14.64
CA LEU A 158 7.94 -5.39 -13.34
C LEU A 158 6.67 -5.60 -12.50
N CYS A 159 5.49 -5.49 -13.11
CA CYS A 159 4.22 -5.76 -12.43
C CYS A 159 4.16 -7.21 -11.93
N GLU A 160 4.61 -8.17 -12.74
CA GLU A 160 4.66 -9.58 -12.37
C GLU A 160 5.66 -9.85 -11.23
N ARG A 161 6.86 -9.27 -11.30
CA ARG A 161 7.87 -9.36 -10.23
C ARG A 161 7.37 -8.75 -8.93
N PHE A 162 6.66 -7.62 -9.01
CA PHE A 162 6.05 -6.99 -7.85
C PHE A 162 4.99 -7.90 -7.22
N ARG A 163 4.09 -8.47 -8.03
CA ARG A 163 3.07 -9.42 -7.58
C ARG A 163 3.68 -10.62 -6.86
N ILE A 164 4.66 -11.28 -7.48
CA ILE A 164 5.35 -12.45 -6.90
C ILE A 164 6.01 -12.08 -5.58
N GLY A 165 6.71 -10.94 -5.53
CA GLY A 165 7.36 -10.47 -4.31
C GLY A 165 6.36 -10.20 -3.19
N VAL A 166 5.21 -9.59 -3.48
CA VAL A 166 4.13 -9.38 -2.50
C VAL A 166 3.56 -10.71 -2.00
N GLU A 167 3.29 -11.65 -2.91
CA GLU A 167 2.75 -12.95 -2.53
C GLU A 167 3.72 -13.71 -1.61
N GLN A 168 5.01 -13.71 -1.94
CA GLN A 168 6.06 -14.30 -1.11
C GLN A 168 6.19 -13.58 0.24
N HIS A 169 6.11 -12.24 0.24
CA HIS A 169 6.27 -11.43 1.44
C HIS A 169 5.16 -11.69 2.45
N PHE A 170 3.91 -11.64 2.00
CA PHE A 170 2.74 -11.69 2.87
C PHE A 170 2.29 -13.11 3.21
N HIS A 171 2.69 -14.13 2.45
CA HIS A 171 2.33 -15.52 2.73
C HIS A 171 2.59 -15.95 4.20
N PRO A 172 3.81 -15.82 4.76
CA PRO A 172 4.06 -16.22 6.15
C PRO A 172 3.22 -15.45 7.17
N LEU A 173 2.99 -14.15 6.96
CA LEU A 173 2.15 -13.35 7.84
C LEU A 173 0.68 -13.81 7.79
N VAL A 174 0.15 -14.06 6.59
CA VAL A 174 -1.22 -14.53 6.39
C VAL A 174 -1.44 -15.88 7.06
N GLU A 175 -0.49 -16.81 6.93
CA GLU A 175 -0.52 -18.11 7.59
C GLU A 175 -0.49 -17.98 9.12
N ALA A 176 0.41 -17.16 9.65
CA ALA A 176 0.56 -16.94 11.09
C ALA A 176 -0.71 -16.32 11.71
N LEU A 177 -1.24 -15.26 11.10
CA LEU A 177 -2.46 -14.60 11.59
C LEU A 177 -3.69 -15.47 11.45
N ALA A 178 -3.82 -16.23 10.35
CA ALA A 178 -4.96 -17.13 10.17
C ALA A 178 -4.97 -18.22 11.25
N THR A 179 -3.81 -18.81 11.52
CA THR A 179 -3.64 -19.85 12.55
C THR A 179 -3.96 -19.30 13.94
N ARG A 180 -3.49 -18.09 14.25
CA ARG A 180 -3.63 -17.50 15.58
C ARG A 180 -5.02 -16.95 15.87
N THR A 181 -5.63 -16.29 14.88
CA THR A 181 -6.83 -15.45 15.10
C THR A 181 -8.09 -16.06 14.48
N GLY A 182 -7.94 -17.08 13.64
CA GLY A 182 -9.02 -17.62 12.82
C GLY A 182 -9.51 -16.63 11.75
N PHE A 183 -8.78 -15.54 11.49
CA PHE A 183 -9.11 -14.60 10.42
C PHE A 183 -8.80 -15.23 9.05
N SER A 184 -9.80 -15.29 8.19
CA SER A 184 -9.72 -15.96 6.88
C SER A 184 -8.52 -15.48 6.05
N LYS A 185 -7.71 -16.42 5.55
CA LYS A 185 -6.59 -16.14 4.62
C LYS A 185 -7.08 -15.36 3.40
N ASN A 186 -8.22 -15.74 2.83
CA ASN A 186 -8.82 -15.04 1.70
C ASN A 186 -9.25 -13.61 2.08
N ALA A 187 -9.73 -13.37 3.31
CA ALA A 187 -10.08 -12.03 3.76
C ALA A 187 -8.83 -11.15 3.92
N GLN A 188 -7.74 -11.72 4.46
CA GLN A 188 -6.45 -11.05 4.58
C GLN A 188 -5.88 -10.67 3.21
N TRP A 189 -5.84 -11.59 2.23
CA TRP A 189 -5.36 -11.28 0.88
C TRP A 189 -6.18 -10.21 0.16
N ARG A 190 -7.49 -10.12 0.45
CA ARG A 190 -8.31 -9.03 -0.07
C ARG A 190 -7.92 -7.66 0.52
N LEU A 191 -7.47 -7.61 1.79
CA LEU A 191 -6.91 -6.39 2.37
C LEU A 191 -5.57 -6.02 1.71
N VAL A 192 -4.71 -7.01 1.42
CA VAL A 192 -3.47 -6.79 0.68
C VAL A 192 -3.77 -6.21 -0.71
N GLY A 193 -4.70 -6.81 -1.46
CA GLY A 193 -5.13 -6.33 -2.77
C GLY A 193 -5.72 -4.91 -2.71
N ASP A 194 -6.59 -4.63 -1.73
CA ASP A 194 -7.10 -3.29 -1.50
C ASP A 194 -5.97 -2.29 -1.26
N ALA A 195 -4.99 -2.64 -0.42
CA ALA A 195 -3.87 -1.77 -0.10
C ALA A 195 -2.98 -1.46 -1.30
N ILE A 196 -2.73 -2.44 -2.18
CA ILE A 196 -2.07 -2.22 -3.48
C ILE A 196 -2.84 -1.18 -4.29
N ALA A 197 -4.14 -1.43 -4.55
CA ALA A 197 -4.92 -0.54 -5.39
C ALA A 197 -5.02 0.89 -4.79
N GLY A 198 -5.15 0.99 -3.47
CA GLY A 198 -5.18 2.29 -2.79
C GLY A 198 -3.86 3.03 -2.95
N ARG A 199 -2.74 2.35 -2.72
CA ARG A 199 -1.43 2.98 -2.78
C ARG A 199 -1.05 3.40 -4.20
N PHE A 200 -1.34 2.59 -5.21
CA PHE A 200 -1.11 2.97 -6.61
C PHE A 200 -1.96 4.18 -7.03
N LEU A 201 -3.20 4.28 -6.54
CA LEU A 201 -4.04 5.46 -6.76
C LEU A 201 -3.41 6.73 -6.17
N ASP A 202 -2.98 6.67 -4.91
CA ASP A 202 -2.37 7.80 -4.20
C ASP A 202 -1.03 8.22 -4.83
N VAL A 203 -0.16 7.25 -5.08
CA VAL A 203 1.16 7.48 -5.68
C VAL A 203 1.02 7.97 -7.12
N GLY A 204 0.11 7.41 -7.90
CA GLY A 204 -0.19 7.82 -9.26
C GLY A 204 -0.68 9.27 -9.35
N ARG A 205 -1.51 9.72 -8.40
CA ARG A 205 -1.89 11.14 -8.28
C ARG A 205 -0.70 12.02 -8.00
N ARG A 206 0.11 11.64 -7.00
CA ARG A 206 1.25 12.45 -6.57
C ARG A 206 2.30 12.62 -7.67
N PHE A 207 2.50 11.60 -8.50
CA PHE A 207 3.40 11.65 -9.66
C PHE A 207 2.74 12.15 -10.96
N GLY A 208 1.44 12.44 -10.97
CA GLY A 208 0.74 12.87 -12.19
C GLY A 208 0.61 11.76 -13.26
N CYS A 209 0.66 10.48 -12.87
CA CYS A 209 0.60 9.32 -13.76
C CYS A 209 -0.55 8.35 -13.41
N LEU A 210 -1.68 8.90 -12.96
CA LEU A 210 -2.82 8.16 -12.41
C LEU A 210 -3.28 6.98 -13.28
N THR A 211 -3.49 7.19 -14.58
CA THR A 211 -3.95 6.13 -15.51
C THR A 211 -2.98 4.95 -15.56
N ASP A 212 -1.69 5.23 -15.67
CA ASP A 212 -0.65 4.19 -15.77
C ASP A 212 -0.53 3.43 -14.43
N ALA A 213 -0.57 4.15 -13.30
CA ALA A 213 -0.52 3.54 -11.97
C ALA A 213 -1.73 2.62 -11.71
N MET A 214 -2.95 3.04 -12.12
CA MET A 214 -4.14 2.20 -12.01
C MET A 214 -4.04 0.95 -12.88
N ALA A 215 -3.53 1.08 -14.11
CA ALA A 215 -3.32 -0.05 -15.01
C ALA A 215 -2.32 -1.05 -14.41
N SER A 216 -1.20 -0.57 -13.85
CA SER A 216 -0.23 -1.41 -13.13
C SER A 216 -0.86 -2.15 -11.95
N ALA A 217 -1.64 -1.45 -11.12
CA ALA A 217 -2.32 -2.06 -9.99
C ALA A 217 -3.24 -3.19 -10.44
N MET A 218 -4.01 -3.00 -11.52
CA MET A 218 -4.90 -4.03 -12.07
C MET A 218 -4.12 -5.19 -12.67
N ALA A 219 -3.00 -4.93 -13.35
CA ALA A 219 -2.10 -5.98 -13.84
C ALA A 219 -1.54 -6.86 -12.70
N ILE A 220 -1.31 -6.26 -11.52
CA ILE A 220 -0.84 -6.98 -10.31
C ILE A 220 -1.97 -7.78 -9.66
N VAL A 221 -3.13 -7.16 -9.40
CA VAL A 221 -4.17 -7.76 -8.53
C VAL A 221 -5.23 -8.57 -9.28
N LYS A 222 -5.22 -8.62 -10.62
CA LYS A 222 -6.21 -9.36 -11.42
C LYS A 222 -5.69 -10.63 -12.08
N VAL A 223 -4.47 -11.07 -11.74
CA VAL A 223 -3.87 -12.30 -12.28
C VAL A 223 -4.67 -13.53 -11.84
N GLN A 224 -5.07 -14.38 -12.79
CA GLN A 224 -5.79 -15.61 -12.48
C GLN A 224 -4.91 -16.57 -11.65
N GLY A 225 -5.48 -17.15 -10.59
CA GLY A 225 -4.76 -18.06 -9.69
C GLY A 225 -3.95 -17.36 -8.58
N SER A 226 -3.73 -16.05 -8.67
CA SER A 226 -3.14 -15.27 -7.59
C SER A 226 -4.11 -15.16 -6.40
N PRO A 227 -3.63 -15.24 -5.13
CA PRO A 227 -4.45 -14.97 -3.96
C PRO A 227 -4.93 -13.51 -3.88
N LEU A 228 -4.28 -12.58 -4.60
CA LEU A 228 -4.70 -11.17 -4.69
C LEU A 228 -5.94 -10.99 -5.59
N ASN A 229 -6.28 -12.00 -6.40
CA ASN A 229 -7.37 -11.89 -7.36
C ASN A 229 -8.73 -11.76 -6.67
N ASN A 230 -9.24 -10.53 -6.69
CA ASN A 230 -10.54 -10.20 -6.16
C ASN A 230 -11.41 -9.55 -7.24
N ARG A 231 -12.56 -10.15 -7.53
CA ARG A 231 -13.52 -9.64 -8.51
C ARG A 231 -14.06 -8.25 -8.17
N GLN A 232 -14.31 -7.97 -6.89
CA GLN A 232 -14.91 -6.71 -6.44
C GLN A 232 -13.94 -5.52 -6.47
N LEU A 233 -12.64 -5.80 -6.31
CA LEU A 233 -11.61 -4.77 -6.29
C LEU A 233 -11.49 -4.09 -7.66
N GLY A 234 -11.40 -2.77 -7.70
CA GLY A 234 -11.20 -2.04 -8.95
C GLY A 234 -11.16 -0.54 -8.73
N TYR A 235 -11.30 0.20 -9.83
CA TYR A 235 -11.47 1.65 -9.81
C TYR A 235 -12.77 2.01 -10.51
N PHE A 236 -13.37 3.12 -10.09
CA PHE A 236 -14.55 3.69 -10.71
C PHE A 236 -14.53 5.21 -10.57
N ASP A 237 -15.11 5.90 -11.53
CA ASP A 237 -15.20 7.35 -11.52
C ASP A 237 -16.59 7.79 -11.06
N LEU A 238 -16.64 8.87 -10.29
CA LEU A 238 -17.86 9.62 -10.05
C LEU A 238 -17.69 11.03 -10.58
N THR A 239 -18.72 11.53 -11.25
CA THR A 239 -18.76 12.89 -11.79
C THR A 239 -19.80 13.70 -11.04
N LEU A 240 -19.34 14.73 -10.35
CA LEU A 240 -20.18 15.72 -9.70
C LEU A 240 -20.61 16.76 -10.72
N HIS A 241 -21.91 16.78 -10.99
CA HIS A 241 -22.57 17.82 -11.76
C HIS A 241 -23.25 18.79 -10.78
N ASP A 242 -22.78 20.04 -10.73
CA ASP A 242 -23.40 21.10 -9.93
C ASP A 242 -23.34 22.43 -10.69
N SER A 243 -24.41 23.21 -10.65
CA SER A 243 -24.51 24.52 -11.31
C SER A 243 -23.51 25.56 -10.79
N ALA A 244 -23.01 25.40 -9.57
CA ALA A 244 -22.00 26.27 -8.99
C ALA A 244 -20.59 25.97 -9.53
N LEU A 245 -20.38 24.80 -10.14
CA LEU A 245 -19.12 24.44 -10.78
C LEU A 245 -19.11 24.97 -12.23
N LYS A 246 -17.98 25.53 -12.67
CA LYS A 246 -17.80 25.98 -14.06
C LYS A 246 -17.85 24.80 -15.04
N GLU A 247 -17.40 23.64 -14.60
CA GLU A 247 -17.37 22.39 -15.36
C GLU A 247 -17.59 21.21 -14.40
N PRO A 248 -18.11 20.06 -14.88
CA PRO A 248 -18.26 18.86 -14.04
C PRO A 248 -16.92 18.42 -13.44
N PHE A 249 -16.94 18.03 -12.17
CA PHE A 249 -15.74 17.52 -11.49
C PHE A 249 -15.78 16.00 -11.41
N THR A 250 -14.81 15.32 -12.01
CA THR A 250 -14.68 13.86 -11.95
C THR A 250 -13.57 13.44 -11.00
N TYR A 251 -13.84 12.45 -10.14
CA TYR A 251 -12.85 11.87 -9.25
C TYR A 251 -12.90 10.34 -9.29
N THR A 252 -11.73 9.73 -9.38
CA THR A 252 -11.59 8.27 -9.37
C THR A 252 -11.51 7.73 -7.95
N PHE A 253 -12.28 6.72 -7.64
CA PHE A 253 -12.27 6.02 -6.35
C PHE A 253 -11.80 4.59 -6.52
N ARG A 254 -11.22 4.02 -5.45
CA ARG A 254 -11.00 2.57 -5.35
C ARG A 254 -12.27 1.91 -4.86
N ALA A 255 -12.79 0.94 -5.63
CA ALA A 255 -13.76 -0.03 -5.13
C ALA A 255 -13.02 -1.04 -4.23
N ARG A 256 -13.37 -1.07 -2.94
CA ARG A 256 -12.81 -2.03 -1.98
C ARG A 256 -13.40 -3.41 -2.22
N GLY A 257 -12.57 -4.43 -2.07
CA GLY A 257 -13.00 -5.81 -2.07
C GLY A 257 -12.67 -6.56 -0.76
N GLY A 258 -11.90 -5.96 0.14
CA GLY A 258 -11.62 -6.43 1.49
C GLY A 258 -12.46 -5.71 2.55
N CYS A 259 -12.81 -6.43 3.62
CA CYS A 259 -13.48 -5.84 4.78
C CYS A 259 -12.44 -5.59 5.88
N CYS A 260 -12.16 -4.33 6.20
CA CYS A 260 -11.26 -3.95 7.29
C CYS A 260 -11.85 -4.16 8.69
N ARG A 261 -13.13 -4.54 8.79
CA ARG A 261 -13.87 -4.74 10.04
C ARG A 261 -13.95 -3.52 10.97
N TYR A 262 -13.60 -2.31 10.50
CA TYR A 262 -13.63 -1.10 11.33
C TYR A 262 -15.01 -0.82 11.95
N TYR A 263 -16.10 -1.18 11.26
CA TYR A 263 -17.47 -1.07 11.78
C TYR A 263 -17.75 -1.91 13.05
N THR A 264 -16.82 -2.76 13.50
CA THR A 264 -16.94 -3.50 14.77
C THR A 264 -16.40 -2.73 15.98
N VAL A 265 -15.74 -1.59 15.76
CA VAL A 265 -15.31 -0.65 16.81
C VAL A 265 -16.56 0.02 17.38
N GLU A 266 -16.59 0.24 18.70
CA GLU A 266 -17.74 0.87 19.36
C GLU A 266 -17.98 2.30 18.81
N GLY A 267 -19.21 2.58 18.40
CA GLY A 267 -19.59 3.87 17.80
C GLY A 267 -19.07 4.11 16.38
N ALA A 268 -18.30 3.19 15.79
CA ALA A 268 -17.82 3.34 14.42
C ALA A 268 -18.87 2.97 13.38
N GLU A 269 -18.88 3.71 12.27
CA GLU A 269 -19.72 3.42 11.12
C GLU A 269 -18.94 2.77 9.96
N LYS A 270 -19.68 2.20 9.00
CA LYS A 270 -19.10 1.74 7.74
C LYS A 270 -18.57 2.95 6.98
N CYS A 271 -17.27 2.96 6.65
CA CYS A 271 -16.67 4.04 5.87
C CYS A 271 -17.37 4.24 4.50
N PRO A 272 -17.25 5.43 3.88
CA PRO A 272 -17.90 5.73 2.60
C PRO A 272 -17.59 4.72 1.50
N THR A 273 -16.37 4.16 1.49
CA THR A 273 -15.91 3.18 0.49
C THR A 273 -16.08 1.71 0.93
N CYS A 274 -16.84 1.43 1.98
CA CYS A 274 -16.95 0.10 2.57
C CYS A 274 -17.54 -0.92 1.60
N VAL A 275 -16.90 -2.10 1.51
CA VAL A 275 -17.36 -3.24 0.67
C VAL A 275 -18.73 -3.82 1.08
N LEU A 276 -19.22 -3.46 2.27
CA LEU A 276 -20.53 -3.90 2.77
C LEU A 276 -21.68 -2.96 2.40
N LYS A 277 -21.42 -1.87 1.68
CA LYS A 277 -22.44 -0.98 1.11
C LYS A 277 -22.78 -1.43 -0.30
N SER A 278 -24.01 -1.16 -0.76
CA SER A 278 -24.33 -1.33 -2.18
C SER A 278 -23.57 -0.28 -3.01
N ASN A 279 -23.40 -0.52 -4.31
CA ASN A 279 -22.77 0.49 -5.18
C ASN A 279 -23.56 1.80 -5.18
N GLU A 280 -24.89 1.73 -5.20
CA GLU A 280 -25.76 2.92 -5.15
C GLU A 280 -25.59 3.71 -3.84
N GLU A 281 -25.60 3.03 -2.69
CA GLU A 281 -25.39 3.68 -1.39
C GLU A 281 -24.01 4.34 -1.32
N ARG A 282 -22.97 3.61 -1.74
CA ARG A 282 -21.59 4.10 -1.79
C ARG A 282 -21.47 5.34 -2.67
N ASP A 283 -21.99 5.28 -3.89
CA ASP A 283 -21.84 6.35 -4.87
C ASP A 283 -22.57 7.63 -4.42
N ASN A 284 -23.76 7.49 -3.81
CA ASN A 284 -24.49 8.61 -3.23
C ASN A 284 -23.72 9.29 -2.08
N ILE A 285 -23.15 8.51 -1.15
CA ILE A 285 -22.34 9.06 -0.04
C ILE A 285 -21.10 9.76 -0.61
N LEU A 286 -20.37 9.13 -1.54
CA LEU A 286 -19.17 9.73 -2.12
C LEU A 286 -19.47 11.02 -2.89
N LEU A 287 -20.60 11.10 -3.61
CA LEU A 287 -21.03 12.34 -4.25
C LEU A 287 -21.36 13.44 -3.23
N GLN A 288 -21.93 13.09 -2.06
CA GLN A 288 -22.16 14.05 -0.97
C GLN A 288 -20.84 14.53 -0.36
N GLU A 289 -19.88 13.64 -0.12
CA GLU A 289 -18.53 14.00 0.33
C GLU A 289 -17.82 14.93 -0.68
N MET A 290 -17.95 14.64 -1.98
CA MET A 290 -17.44 15.51 -3.04
C MET A 290 -18.09 16.90 -2.99
N ARG A 291 -19.40 17.01 -2.77
CA ARG A 291 -20.08 18.31 -2.59
C ARG A 291 -19.55 19.06 -1.37
N ALA A 292 -19.43 18.37 -0.24
CA ALA A 292 -18.91 18.96 1.00
C ALA A 292 -17.49 19.51 0.82
N HIS A 293 -16.63 18.79 0.09
CA HIS A 293 -15.28 19.26 -0.25
C HIS A 293 -15.27 20.59 -1.02
N PHE A 294 -16.29 20.85 -1.86
CA PHE A 294 -16.46 22.12 -2.57
C PHE A 294 -17.39 23.10 -1.84
N CYS A 295 -17.80 22.82 -0.59
CA CYS A 295 -18.78 23.60 0.17
C CYS A 295 -20.12 23.80 -0.57
N LEU A 296 -20.54 22.81 -1.37
CA LEU A 296 -21.78 22.81 -2.12
C LEU A 296 -22.93 22.24 -1.27
N LYS A 297 -24.16 22.68 -1.55
CA LYS A 297 -25.37 22.22 -0.84
C LYS A 297 -25.97 20.95 -1.42
#